data_AF-A0A933VWB9-F1
#
_entry.id   AF-A0A933VWB9-F1
#
_cell.length_a   1.000
_cell.length_b   1.000
_cell.length_c   1.000
_cell.angle_alpha   90.00
_cell.angle_beta   90.00
_cell.angle_gamma   90.00
#
_symmetry.space_group_name_H-M   'P 1'
#
loop_
_entity.id
_entity.type
_entity.pdbx_description
1 polymer ?
#
loop_
_entity_poly.entity_id
_entity_poly.type
_entity_poly.pdbx_seq_one_letter_code
_entity_poly.pdbx_strand_id
1 'polypeptide(L)' 'MRVAQKRTIDAACDYIGYLVGTIPAAECSNYFSNAGYGSIKT' A
#
# COMPACT_ATOMS: atom_id res chain seq x y z
N MET A 1 -21.81 13.51 -14.63
CA MET A 1 -21.23 13.29 -13.27
C MET A 1 -20.91 11.80 -13.06
N ARG A 2 -19.78 11.28 -13.55
CA ARG A 2 -19.48 9.83 -13.44
C ARG A 2 -18.11 9.49 -12.82
N VAL A 3 -17.23 10.48 -12.62
CA VAL A 3 -15.85 10.24 -12.11
C VAL A 3 -15.56 11.01 -10.81
N ALA A 4 -16.25 12.13 -10.56
CA ALA A 4 -16.06 12.95 -9.36
C ALA A 4 -16.58 12.28 -8.06
N GLN A 5 -17.54 11.36 -8.17
CA GLN A 5 -18.15 10.66 -7.03
C GLN A 5 -17.17 9.70 -6.31
N LYS A 6 -16.08 9.29 -6.98
CA LYS A 6 -15.04 8.42 -6.41
C LYS A 6 -13.92 9.17 -5.69
N ARG A 7 -14.01 10.50 -5.58
CA ARG A 7 -13.00 11.36 -4.93
C ARG A 7 -13.42 11.79 -3.54
N THR A 8 -14.19 10.97 -2.83
CA THR A 8 -14.34 11.16 -1.38
C THR A 8 -13.11 10.59 -0.68
N ILE A 9 -12.77 11.15 0.49
CA ILE A 9 -11.68 10.65 1.32
C ILE A 9 -11.95 9.19 1.69
N ASP A 10 -13.20 8.86 2.06
CA ASP A 10 -13.61 7.50 2.42
C ASP A 10 -13.37 6.50 1.28
N ALA A 11 -13.78 6.84 0.05
CA ALA A 11 -13.58 5.96 -1.09
C ALA A 11 -12.09 5.78 -1.44
N ALA A 12 -11.26 6.80 -1.18
CA ALA A 12 -9.82 6.69 -1.35
C ALA A 12 -9.19 5.78 -0.27
N CYS A 13 -9.58 5.95 1.00
CA CYS A 13 -9.12 5.11 2.10
C CYS A 13 -9.52 3.64 1.91
N ASP A 14 -10.77 3.37 1.53
CA ASP A 14 -11.26 2.01 1.25
C ASP A 14 -10.47 1.35 0.12
N TYR A 15 -10.23 2.09 -0.96
CA TYR A 15 -9.48 1.56 -2.10
C TYR A 15 -8.01 1.32 -1.76
N ILE A 16 -7.39 2.20 -0.98
CA ILE A 16 -6.02 1.99 -0.46
C ILE A 16 -5.98 0.74 0.41
N GLY A 17 -6.96 0.55 1.30
CA GLY A 17 -7.04 -0.64 2.15
C GLY A 17 -7.15 -1.93 1.33
N TYR A 18 -8.04 -1.95 0.33
CA TYR A 18 -8.13 -3.05 -0.63
C TYR A 18 -6.79 -3.30 -1.33
N LEU A 19 -6.16 -2.25 -1.85
CA LEU A 19 -4.92 -2.35 -2.61
C LEU A 19 -3.77 -2.89 -1.76
N VAL A 20 -3.59 -2.42 -0.53
CA VAL A 20 -2.58 -2.95 0.40
C VAL A 20 -2.84 -4.43 0.70
N GLY A 21 -4.10 -4.84 0.83
CA GLY A 21 -4.48 -6.24 1.01
C GLY A 21 -4.16 -7.16 -0.17
N THR A 22 -3.89 -6.62 -1.36
CA THR A 22 -3.45 -7.39 -2.53
C THR A 22 -1.94 -7.61 -2.60
N ILE A 23 -1.16 -6.95 -1.73
CA ILE A 23 0.30 -7.04 -1.73
C ILE A 23 0.72 -8.26 -0.89
N PRO A 24 1.40 -9.25 -1.47
CA PRO A 24 1.83 -10.43 -0.73
C PRO A 24 3.03 -10.12 0.18
N ALA A 25 3.16 -10.87 1.28
CA ALA A 25 4.23 -10.67 2.26
C ALA A 25 5.65 -10.75 1.66
N ALA A 26 5.84 -11.55 0.60
CA ALA A 26 7.11 -11.65 -0.12
C ALA A 26 7.52 -10.31 -0.76
N GLU A 27 6.58 -9.58 -1.35
CA GLU A 27 6.85 -8.26 -1.93
C GLU A 27 7.18 -7.23 -0.84
N CYS A 28 6.52 -7.31 0.33
CA CYS A 28 6.88 -6.47 1.48
C CYS A 28 8.32 -6.75 1.93
N SER A 29 8.70 -8.03 2.07
CA SER A 29 10.07 -8.42 2.43
C SER A 29 11.09 -7.94 1.41
N ASN A 30 10.78 -8.07 0.12
CA ASN A 30 11.64 -7.57 -0.96
C ASN A 30 11.81 -6.06 -0.88
N TYR A 31 10.71 -5.31 -0.64
CA TYR A 31 10.76 -3.87 -0.49
C TYR A 31 11.65 -3.46 0.68
N PHE A 32 11.49 -4.06 1.86
CA PHE A 32 12.30 -3.71 3.03
C PHE A 32 13.79 -3.96 2.79
N SER A 33 14.15 -5.09 2.19
CA SER A 33 15.55 -5.43 1.87
C SER A 33 16.17 -4.48 0.84
N ASN A 34 15.43 -4.11 -0.22
CA ASN A 34 15.98 -3.33 -1.33
C ASN A 34 15.88 -1.81 -1.12
N ALA A 35 14.93 -1.33 -0.32
CA ALA A 35 14.76 0.09 -0.01
C ALA A 35 15.61 0.57 1.19
N GLY A 36 16.45 -0.31 1.76
CA GLY A 36 17.34 0.03 2.87
C GLY A 36 16.65 0.06 4.25
N TYR A 37 15.41 -0.39 4.35
CA TYR A 37 14.69 -0.55 5.63
C TYR A 37 15.03 -1.86 6.35
N GLY A 38 15.68 -2.82 5.68
CA GLY A 38 16.14 -4.08 6.25
C GLY A 38 17.39 -3.96 7.14
N SER A 39 17.78 -2.73 7.52
CA SER A 39 18.91 -2.51 8.42
C SER A 39 18.56 -3.05 9.82
N ILE A 40 19.02 -4.26 10.10
CA ILE A 40 19.03 -4.82 11.45
C ILE A 40 20.18 -4.10 12.17
N LYS A 41 19.84 -3.19 13.10
CA LYS A 41 20.85 -2.70 14.04
C LYS A 41 21.24 -3.86 14.94
N THR A 42 22.38 -4.48 14.65
CA THR A 42 23.09 -5.36 15.59
C THR A 42 23.71 -4.53 16.70
#